data_AF-A0A9N9T0S8-F1
#
_entry.id   AF-A0A9N9T0S8-F1
#
_cell.length_a   1.000
_cell.length_b   1.000
_cell.length_c   1.000
_cell.angle_alpha   90.00
_cell.angle_beta   90.00
_cell.angle_gamma   90.00
#
_symmetry.space_group_name_H-M   'P 1'
#
loop_
_entity.id
_entity.type
_entity.pdbx_description
1 polymer ?
#
loop_
_entity_poly.entity_id
_entity_poly.type
_entity_poly.pdbx_seq_one_letter_code
_entity_poly.pdbx_strand_id
1 'polypeptide(L)'
;MYARRMDVKIDENERERTIVECRENGRMIVERQEKISQNPLEPHDNKYHVEIIFTLKSNFKNRFKDFNEMALVVAQFVVSPFMEIDVQQFAPCVMQNFGEDIAATEMEVIEFQNNLALKSSVSSTECIWPIVSKDKYSVLCRVAL
;
A
#
# COMPACT_ATOMS: atom_id res chain seq x y z
N MET A 1 4.15 -16.71 20.19
CA MET A 1 4.68 -15.62 21.04
C MET A 1 4.97 -14.43 20.13
N TYR A 2 4.40 -13.27 20.46
CA TYR A 2 4.57 -11.91 19.90
C TYR A 2 4.14 -11.62 18.45
N ALA A 3 2.95 -11.04 18.30
CA ALA A 3 2.65 -10.11 17.21
C ALA A 3 3.43 -8.81 17.48
N ARG A 4 4.47 -8.55 16.68
CA ARG A 4 5.25 -7.32 16.74
C ARG A 4 4.45 -6.24 16.01
N ARG A 5 3.87 -5.29 16.76
CA ARG A 5 3.25 -4.07 16.20
C ARG A 5 4.31 -3.38 15.34
N MET A 6 4.06 -3.24 14.05
CA MET A 6 4.86 -2.37 13.19
C MET A 6 4.52 -0.93 13.55
N ASP A 7 5.31 -0.32 14.43
CA ASP A 7 5.24 1.11 14.68
C ASP A 7 5.86 1.84 13.49
N VAL A 8 5.01 2.24 12.55
CA VAL A 8 5.37 3.25 11.54
C VAL A 8 5.70 4.53 12.30
N LYS A 9 7.00 4.84 12.42
CA LYS A 9 7.46 6.13 12.96
C LYS A 9 7.10 7.22 11.96
N ILE A 10 5.87 7.72 12.06
CA ILE A 10 5.48 8.97 11.42
C ILE A 10 6.27 10.07 12.13
N ASP A 11 7.05 10.85 11.38
CA ASP A 11 7.73 12.04 11.90
C ASP A 11 6.69 12.92 12.62
N GLU A 12 6.92 13.22 13.90
CA GLU A 12 5.94 13.95 14.73
C GLU A 12 5.62 15.33 14.14
N ASN A 13 6.58 16.00 13.48
CA ASN A 13 6.33 17.27 12.79
C ASN A 13 5.47 17.09 11.54
N GLU A 14 5.59 15.97 10.85
CA GLU A 14 4.73 15.65 9.71
C GLU A 14 3.30 15.28 10.15
N ARG A 15 3.18 14.60 11.29
CA ARG A 15 1.90 14.29 11.93
C ARG A 15 1.17 15.57 12.35
N GLU A 16 1.87 16.47 13.04
CA GLU A 16 1.30 17.75 13.48
C GLU A 16 0.89 18.63 12.30
N ARG A 17 1.72 18.73 11.26
CA ARG A 17 1.36 19.46 10.02
C ARG A 17 0.07 18.92 9.39
N THR A 18 -0.06 17.60 9.36
CA THR A 18 -1.25 16.94 8.81
C THR A 18 -2.50 17.21 9.64
N ILE A 19 -2.37 17.16 10.97
CA ILE A 19 -3.49 17.45 11.88
C ILE A 19 -3.96 18.90 11.72
N VAL A 20 -3.03 19.85 11.60
CA VAL A 20 -3.34 21.26 11.37
C VAL A 20 -4.06 21.46 10.05
N GLU A 21 -3.56 20.89 8.95
CA GLU A 21 -4.18 20.99 7.63
C GLU A 21 -5.60 20.39 7.60
N CYS A 22 -5.80 19.21 8.19
CA CYS A 22 -7.12 18.60 8.30
C CYS A 22 -8.09 19.45 9.13
N ARG A 23 -7.61 20.11 10.19
CA ARG A 23 -8.42 20.98 11.04
C ARG A 23 -8.81 22.28 10.34
N GLU A 24 -7.90 22.86 9.56
CA GLU A 24 -8.17 24.03 8.71
C GLU A 24 -9.27 23.70 7.69
N ASN A 25 -9.10 22.59 6.96
CA ASN A 25 -10.06 22.14 5.95
C ASN A 25 -11.43 21.83 6.57
N GLY A 26 -11.47 21.19 7.74
CA GLY A 26 -12.71 20.93 8.47
C GLY A 26 -13.45 22.20 8.90
N ARG A 27 -12.74 23.19 9.44
CA ARG A 27 -13.34 24.48 9.83
C ARG A 27 -13.93 25.22 8.63
N MET A 28 -13.20 25.27 7.53
CA MET A 28 -13.65 25.91 6.29
C MET A 28 -14.93 25.28 5.72
N ILE A 29 -15.14 23.97 5.91
CA ILE A 29 -16.36 23.27 5.50
C ILE A 29 -17.54 23.63 6.40
N VAL A 30 -17.34 23.64 7.73
CA VAL A 30 -18.41 23.89 8.72
C VAL A 30 -18.93 25.33 8.64
N GLU A 31 -18.03 26.31 8.63
CA GLU A 31 -18.41 27.74 8.55
C GLU A 31 -19.20 28.07 7.29
N ARG A 32 -19.06 27.28 6.23
CA ARG A 32 -19.76 27.49 4.96
C ARG A 32 -21.06 26.72 4.86
N GLN A 33 -21.21 25.57 5.51
CA GLN A 33 -22.53 24.96 5.70
C GLN A 33 -23.46 25.89 6.47
N GLU A 34 -22.95 26.59 7.47
CA GLU A 34 -23.72 27.61 8.20
C GLU A 34 -24.12 28.79 7.29
N LYS A 35 -23.23 29.24 6.39
CA LYS A 35 -23.54 30.31 5.42
C LYS A 35 -24.53 29.86 4.33
N ILE A 36 -24.43 28.62 3.85
CA ILE A 36 -25.37 28.03 2.88
C ILE A 36 -26.76 27.87 3.51
N SER A 37 -26.84 27.48 4.79
CA SER A 37 -28.10 27.42 5.53
C SER A 37 -28.78 28.79 5.67
N GLN A 38 -28.01 29.89 5.59
CA GLN A 38 -28.53 31.25 5.75
C GLN A 38 -28.96 31.90 4.43
N ASN A 39 -28.53 31.40 3.26
CA ASN A 39 -28.91 31.99 1.97
C ASN A 39 -29.05 30.93 0.84
N PRO A 40 -30.20 30.25 0.73
CA PRO A 40 -30.39 29.08 -0.15
C PRO A 40 -30.48 29.37 -1.66
N LEU A 41 -30.48 30.64 -2.08
CA LEU A 41 -30.79 31.07 -3.44
C LEU A 41 -29.57 31.52 -4.27
N GLU A 42 -28.35 31.50 -3.70
CA GLU A 42 -27.16 31.70 -4.52
C GLU A 42 -26.91 30.48 -5.43
N PRO A 43 -26.54 30.67 -6.70
CA PRO A 43 -26.14 29.56 -7.55
C PRO A 43 -24.97 28.84 -6.88
N HIS A 44 -25.17 27.58 -6.50
CA HIS A 44 -24.10 26.75 -5.97
C HIS A 44 -22.98 26.67 -7.01
N ASP A 45 -21.90 27.41 -6.79
CA ASP A 45 -20.70 27.34 -7.63
C ASP A 45 -19.97 26.01 -7.34
N ASN A 46 -20.47 24.95 -7.98
CA ASN A 46 -19.95 23.59 -7.89
C ASN A 46 -18.48 23.49 -8.30
N LYS A 47 -17.94 24.51 -8.97
CA LYS A 47 -16.54 24.59 -9.37
C LYS A 47 -15.61 24.50 -8.16
N TYR A 48 -15.95 25.17 -7.05
CA TYR A 48 -15.13 25.14 -5.84
C TYR A 48 -15.12 23.77 -5.15
N HIS A 49 -16.27 23.08 -5.12
CA HIS A 49 -16.35 21.71 -4.61
C HIS A 49 -15.55 20.72 -5.45
N VAL A 50 -15.60 20.88 -6.79
CA VAL A 50 -14.79 20.09 -7.71
C VAL A 50 -13.29 20.35 -7.48
N GLU A 51 -12.88 21.60 -7.27
CA GLU A 51 -11.49 21.97 -6.96
C GLU A 51 -11.00 21.38 -5.64
N ILE A 52 -11.82 21.40 -4.58
CA ILE A 52 -11.49 20.75 -3.30
C ILE A 52 -11.34 19.24 -3.48
N ILE A 53 -12.30 18.58 -4.12
CA ILE A 53 -12.25 17.12 -4.35
C ILE A 53 -11.04 16.75 -5.19
N PHE A 54 -10.74 17.53 -6.23
CA PHE A 54 -9.56 17.31 -7.07
C PHE A 54 -8.26 17.47 -6.28
N THR A 55 -8.18 18.50 -5.43
CA THR A 55 -7.01 18.75 -4.57
C THR A 55 -6.82 17.63 -3.55
N LEU A 56 -7.89 17.20 -2.87
CA LEU A 56 -7.84 16.07 -1.93
C LEU A 56 -7.42 14.78 -2.62
N LYS A 57 -7.95 14.50 -3.83
CA LYS A 57 -7.56 13.34 -4.64
C LYS A 57 -6.09 13.39 -5.04
N SER A 58 -5.59 14.56 -5.44
CA SER A 58 -4.17 14.76 -5.79
C SER A 58 -3.26 14.58 -4.57
N ASN A 59 -3.61 15.20 -3.45
CA ASN A 59 -2.86 15.09 -2.19
C ASN A 59 -2.83 13.65 -1.69
N PHE A 60 -3.96 12.92 -1.76
CA PHE A 60 -4.00 11.50 -1.44
C PHE A 60 -3.06 10.70 -2.34
N LYS A 61 -3.16 10.87 -3.67
CA LYS A 61 -2.30 10.15 -4.62
C LYS A 61 -0.81 10.41 -4.38
N ASN A 62 -0.43 11.65 -4.15
CA ASN A 62 0.96 12.03 -3.91
C ASN A 62 1.47 11.48 -2.58
N ARG A 63 0.66 11.56 -1.53
CA ARG A 63 1.04 11.10 -0.20
C ARG A 63 1.17 9.59 -0.09
N PHE A 64 0.41 8.83 -0.87
CA PHE A 64 0.50 7.37 -0.95
C PHE A 64 1.21 6.88 -2.22
N LYS A 65 1.97 7.75 -2.89
CA LYS A 65 2.65 7.38 -4.14
C LYS A 65 3.66 6.26 -3.92
N ASP A 66 4.47 6.37 -2.86
CA ASP A 66 5.51 5.39 -2.54
C ASP A 66 4.91 4.05 -2.10
N PHE A 67 3.79 4.11 -1.36
CA PHE A 67 3.02 2.91 -1.00
C PHE A 67 2.43 2.24 -2.24
N ASN A 68 1.90 3.01 -3.19
CA ASN A 68 1.37 2.45 -4.43
C ASN A 68 2.48 1.83 -5.27
N GLU A 69 3.65 2.45 -5.43
CA GLU A 69 4.71 1.90 -6.28
C GLU A 69 5.36 0.64 -5.68
N MET A 70 5.62 0.63 -4.37
CA MET A 70 6.29 -0.52 -3.71
C MET A 70 5.33 -1.66 -3.34
N ALA A 71 4.15 -1.35 -2.79
CA ALA A 71 3.19 -2.39 -2.42
C ALA A 71 2.59 -3.08 -3.66
N LEU A 72 2.53 -2.42 -4.83
CA LEU A 72 2.07 -3.08 -6.05
C LEU A 72 3.00 -4.20 -6.49
N VAL A 73 4.33 -4.02 -6.41
CA VAL A 73 5.29 -5.04 -6.85
C VAL A 73 5.15 -6.31 -6.01
N VAL A 74 5.03 -6.15 -4.69
CA VAL A 74 4.80 -7.27 -3.77
C VAL A 74 3.43 -7.91 -4.00
N ALA A 75 2.37 -7.11 -4.11
CA ALA A 75 1.02 -7.63 -4.33
C ALA A 75 0.90 -8.37 -5.67
N GLN A 76 1.51 -7.86 -6.74
CA GLN A 76 1.53 -8.50 -8.05
C GLN A 76 2.25 -9.86 -7.99
N PHE A 77 3.39 -9.92 -7.31
CA PHE A 77 4.09 -11.19 -7.06
C PHE A 77 3.23 -12.17 -6.25
N VAL A 78 2.54 -11.71 -5.20
CA VAL A 78 1.65 -12.57 -4.40
C VAL A 78 0.52 -13.15 -5.24
N VAL A 79 -0.06 -12.36 -6.15
CA VAL A 79 -1.13 -12.81 -7.05
C VAL A 79 -0.59 -13.69 -8.19
N SER A 80 0.61 -13.39 -8.69
CA SER A 80 1.23 -14.07 -9.83
C SER A 80 2.71 -14.38 -9.56
N PRO A 81 3.02 -15.39 -8.74
CA PRO A 81 4.39 -15.57 -8.23
C PRO A 81 5.40 -16.09 -9.26
N PHE A 82 4.92 -16.49 -10.45
CA PHE A 82 5.77 -16.88 -11.57
C PHE A 82 5.85 -15.82 -12.67
N MET A 83 5.33 -14.61 -12.43
CA MET A 83 5.58 -13.47 -13.31
C MET A 83 7.07 -13.10 -13.27
N GLU A 84 7.58 -12.54 -14.34
CA GLU A 84 8.92 -11.96 -14.35
C GLU A 84 8.95 -10.77 -13.39
N ILE A 85 9.89 -10.77 -12.44
CA ILE A 85 10.09 -9.68 -11.50
C ILE A 85 11.56 -9.27 -11.51
N ASP A 86 11.81 -7.97 -11.31
CA ASP A 86 13.13 -7.49 -10.98
C ASP A 86 13.42 -7.79 -9.51
N VAL A 87 14.17 -8.85 -9.24
CA VAL A 87 14.49 -9.29 -7.87
C VAL A 87 15.27 -8.21 -7.10
N GLN A 88 16.05 -7.38 -7.83
CA GLN A 88 16.83 -6.29 -7.24
C GLN A 88 15.94 -5.14 -6.77
N GLN A 89 14.70 -5.04 -7.26
CA GLN A 89 13.69 -4.11 -6.73
C GLN A 89 12.77 -4.78 -5.71
N PHE A 90 12.41 -6.04 -5.94
CA PHE A 90 11.51 -6.79 -5.07
C PHE A 90 12.10 -7.01 -3.67
N ALA A 91 13.35 -7.48 -3.56
CA ALA A 91 13.93 -7.82 -2.27
C ALA A 91 14.12 -6.60 -1.35
N PRO A 92 14.61 -5.43 -1.82
CA PRO A 92 14.62 -4.22 -1.01
C PRO A 92 13.22 -3.75 -0.60
N CYS A 93 12.22 -3.91 -1.48
CA CYS A 93 10.83 -3.61 -1.16
C CYS A 93 10.31 -4.51 -0.04
N VAL A 94 10.59 -5.81 -0.09
CA VAL A 94 10.23 -6.75 0.97
C VAL A 94 10.96 -6.42 2.29
N MET A 95 12.26 -6.10 2.24
CA MET A 95 12.99 -5.64 3.42
C MET A 95 12.36 -4.39 4.04
N GLN A 96 12.04 -3.38 3.23
CA GLN A 96 11.50 -2.11 3.72
C GLN A 96 10.11 -2.27 4.36
N ASN A 97 9.27 -3.16 3.82
CA ASN A 97 7.88 -3.32 4.27
C ASN A 97 7.69 -4.42 5.31
N PHE A 98 8.51 -5.48 5.28
CA PHE A 98 8.36 -6.66 6.14
C PHE A 98 9.55 -6.90 7.06
N GLY A 99 10.66 -6.20 6.87
CA GLY A 99 11.87 -6.34 7.70
C GLY A 99 12.64 -7.64 7.46
N GLU A 100 12.44 -8.27 6.31
CA GLU A 100 13.10 -9.52 5.92
C GLU A 100 14.47 -9.24 5.28
N ASP A 101 15.38 -10.20 5.37
CA ASP A 101 16.73 -10.08 4.81
C ASP A 101 16.70 -10.08 3.26
N ILE A 102 17.46 -9.18 2.64
CA ILE A 102 17.49 -9.03 1.18
C ILE A 102 18.02 -10.31 0.54
N ALA A 103 19.17 -10.83 0.98
CA ALA A 103 19.82 -11.98 0.34
C ALA A 103 18.97 -13.25 0.47
N ALA A 104 18.36 -13.46 1.64
CA ALA A 104 17.41 -14.55 1.85
C ALA A 104 16.18 -14.42 0.94
N THR A 105 15.63 -13.20 0.80
CA THR A 105 14.50 -12.93 -0.09
C THR A 105 14.85 -13.23 -1.56
N GLU A 106 16.00 -12.74 -2.04
CA GLU A 106 16.46 -12.98 -3.41
C GLU A 106 16.60 -14.48 -3.69
N MET A 107 17.23 -15.21 -2.76
CA MET A 107 17.43 -16.65 -2.88
C MET A 107 16.10 -17.40 -2.92
N GLU A 108 15.17 -17.10 -2.00
CA GLU A 108 13.85 -17.74 -2.00
C GLU A 108 13.08 -17.44 -3.30
N VAL A 109 13.09 -16.20 -3.81
CA VAL A 109 12.44 -15.84 -5.09
C VAL A 109 13.00 -16.66 -6.25
N ILE A 110 14.33 -16.68 -6.39
CA ILE A 110 15.00 -17.40 -7.49
C ILE A 110 14.68 -18.90 -7.42
N GLU A 111 14.75 -19.50 -6.24
CA GLU A 111 14.42 -20.91 -6.05
C GLU A 111 12.92 -21.19 -6.29
N PHE A 112 12.05 -20.27 -5.89
CA PHE A 112 10.61 -20.41 -6.06
C PHE A 112 10.23 -20.37 -7.54
N GLN A 113 10.72 -19.37 -8.28
CA GLN A 113 10.41 -19.19 -9.70
C GLN A 113 10.96 -20.32 -10.59
N ASN A 114 12.07 -20.93 -10.18
CA ASN A 114 12.65 -22.10 -10.85
C ASN A 114 12.00 -23.44 -10.45
N ASN A 115 11.07 -23.44 -9.49
CA ASN A 115 10.39 -24.66 -9.05
C ASN A 115 9.28 -25.07 -10.03
N LEU A 116 9.62 -25.97 -10.96
CA LEU A 116 8.69 -26.45 -11.98
C LEU A 116 7.44 -27.14 -11.39
N ALA A 117 7.57 -27.86 -10.27
CA ALA A 117 6.43 -28.54 -9.66
C ALA A 117 5.40 -27.55 -9.11
N LEU A 118 5.87 -26.48 -8.44
CA LEU A 118 5.01 -25.41 -7.98
C LEU A 118 4.40 -24.65 -9.17
N LYS A 119 5.18 -24.39 -10.22
CA LYS A 119 4.71 -23.72 -11.44
C LYS A 119 3.58 -24.49 -12.13
N SER A 120 3.68 -25.81 -12.19
CA SER A 120 2.61 -26.68 -12.72
C SER A 120 1.38 -26.76 -11.83
N SER A 121 1.50 -26.43 -10.54
CA SER A 121 0.37 -26.49 -9.60
C SER A 121 -0.55 -25.26 -9.69
N VAL A 122 -0.04 -24.13 -10.20
CA VAL A 122 -0.80 -22.86 -10.33
C VAL A 122 -2.06 -23.02 -11.17
N SER A 123 -1.99 -23.78 -12.27
CA SER A 123 -3.15 -24.01 -13.15
C SER A 123 -4.28 -24.80 -12.49
N SER A 124 -4.03 -25.41 -11.33
CA SER A 124 -5.00 -26.23 -10.59
C SER A 124 -5.54 -25.55 -9.32
N THR A 125 -5.05 -24.35 -8.97
CA THR A 125 -5.39 -23.69 -7.70
C THR A 125 -5.50 -22.17 -7.85
N GLU A 126 -6.57 -21.57 -7.31
CA GLU A 126 -6.75 -20.10 -7.31
C GLU A 126 -5.69 -19.37 -6.45
N CYS A 127 -5.11 -20.05 -5.46
CA CYS A 127 -4.07 -19.51 -4.59
C CYS A 127 -3.04 -20.60 -4.25
N ILE A 128 -1.76 -20.34 -4.53
CA ILE A 128 -0.68 -21.32 -4.34
C ILE A 128 -0.12 -21.31 -2.91
N TRP A 129 -0.18 -20.19 -2.20
CA TRP A 129 0.49 -20.01 -0.91
C TRP A 129 0.15 -21.05 0.18
N PRO A 130 -1.08 -21.58 0.28
CA PRO A 130 -1.41 -22.63 1.25
C PRO A 130 -0.66 -23.95 1.05
N ILE A 131 -0.20 -24.24 -0.18
CA ILE A 131 0.52 -25.49 -0.52
C ILE A 131 2.04 -25.31 -0.57
N VAL A 132 2.54 -24.08 -0.45
CA VAL A 132 3.97 -23.77 -0.42
C VAL A 132 4.54 -24.19 0.94
N SER A 133 5.71 -24.84 0.93
CA SER A 133 6.41 -25.21 2.16
C SER A 133 6.88 -23.96 2.91
N LYS A 134 6.34 -23.75 4.12
CA LYS A 134 6.71 -22.64 5.00
C LYS A 134 8.12 -22.75 5.55
N ASP A 135 8.67 -23.95 5.62
CA ASP A 135 10.05 -24.17 6.07
C ASP A 135 11.05 -23.82 4.98
N LYS A 136 10.70 -24.08 3.71
CA LYS A 136 11.57 -23.80 2.57
C LYS A 136 11.47 -22.37 2.06
N TYR A 137 10.26 -21.80 2.03
CA TYR A 137 9.97 -20.47 1.49
C TYR A 137 9.40 -19.57 2.59
N SER A 138 10.15 -19.46 3.68
CA SER A 138 9.66 -18.86 4.92
C SER A 138 9.39 -17.35 4.77
N VAL A 139 10.24 -16.65 4.00
CA VAL A 139 10.08 -15.23 3.70
C VAL A 139 8.87 -15.04 2.80
N LEU A 140 8.80 -15.76 1.68
CA LEU A 140 7.71 -15.60 0.71
C LEU A 140 6.35 -15.95 1.33
N CYS A 141 6.28 -16.99 2.17
CA CYS A 141 5.05 -17.34 2.89
C CYS A 141 4.64 -16.27 3.91
N ARG A 142 5.57 -15.57 4.58
CA ARG A 142 5.24 -14.46 5.50
C ARG A 142 4.78 -13.20 4.75
N VAL A 143 5.31 -12.97 3.57
CA VAL A 143 4.89 -11.85 2.72
C VAL A 143 3.50 -12.09 2.13
N ALA A 144 3.15 -13.34 1.84
CA ALA A 144 1.91 -13.70 1.17
C ALA A 144 0.71 -14.05 2.08
N LEU A 145 0.94 -14.36 3.38
CA LEU A 145 -0.08 -14.84 4.34
C LEU A 145 -0.13 -13.97 5.59
#